data_AF-A0A945QJJ4-F1
#
_entry.id   AF-A0A945QJJ4-F1
#
_cell.length_a   1.000
_cell.length_b   1.000
_cell.length_c   1.000
_cell.angle_alpha   90.00
_cell.angle_beta   90.00
_cell.angle_gamma   90.00
#
_symmetry.space_group_name_H-M   'P 1'
#
loop_
_entity.id
_entity.type
_entity.pdbx_description
1 polymer ?
#
loop_
_entity_poly.entity_id
_entity_poly.type
_entity_poly.pdbx_seq_one_letter_code
_entity_poly.pdbx_strand_id
1 'polypeptide(L)'
;VVMVPYSVELNDISIIVLQQHESRVLYERTMAQFERLYREGEDSARVMALCVHPYVSGVPHRIAQFERIFEELTSRPGVLFWTNEQILDWYKSTREDA
;
A
#
# COMPACT_ATOMS: atom_id res chain seq x y z
N VAL A 1 -22.31 -1.82 -7.00
CA VAL A 1 -21.22 -0.87 -6.64
C VAL A 1 -20.12 -1.67 -5.97
N VAL A 2 -18.88 -1.56 -6.45
CA VAL A 2 -17.71 -2.27 -5.87
C VAL A 2 -16.94 -1.28 -5.00
N MET A 3 -16.55 -1.72 -3.80
CA MET A 3 -15.75 -0.92 -2.86
C MET A 3 -14.31 -1.39 -2.91
N VAL A 4 -13.37 -0.48 -3.22
CA VAL A 4 -11.92 -0.77 -3.17
C VAL A 4 -11.37 -0.25 -1.84
N PRO A 5 -10.58 -1.04 -1.09
CA PRO A 5 -10.05 -0.63 0.20
C PRO A 5 -9.21 0.65 0.13
N TYR A 6 -9.33 1.48 1.15
CA TYR A 6 -8.48 2.64 1.41
C TYR A 6 -8.00 2.57 2.86
N SER A 7 -6.83 3.14 3.15
CA SER A 7 -6.26 3.13 4.50
C SER A 7 -6.19 4.53 5.09
N VAL A 8 -6.81 4.71 6.26
CA VAL A 8 -6.58 5.88 7.11
C VAL A 8 -5.37 5.67 8.00
N GLU A 9 -5.05 4.42 8.38
CA GLU A 9 -3.94 4.13 9.29
C GLU A 9 -2.59 4.19 8.54
N LEU A 10 -2.48 3.46 7.42
CA LEU A 10 -1.30 3.42 6.57
C LEU A 10 -1.31 4.57 5.56
N ASN A 11 -1.26 5.78 6.11
CA ASN A 11 -1.39 7.04 5.40
C ASN A 11 -0.39 8.05 5.95
N ASP A 12 0.38 8.70 5.08
CA ASP A 12 1.41 9.64 5.51
C ASP A 12 0.85 10.88 6.23
N ILE A 13 -0.39 11.30 5.96
CA ILE A 13 -1.07 12.34 6.74
C ILE A 13 -1.28 11.86 8.17
N SER A 14 -1.85 10.67 8.34
CA SER A 14 -2.12 10.12 9.66
C SER A 14 -0.85 9.89 10.47
N ILE A 15 0.16 9.25 9.86
CA ILE A 15 1.40 8.88 10.53
C ILE A 15 2.26 10.12 10.81
N ILE A 16 2.51 10.96 9.80
CA ILE A 16 3.51 12.02 9.88
C ILE A 16 2.89 13.36 10.30
N VAL A 17 1.74 13.74 9.73
CA VAL A 17 1.17 15.08 9.98
C VAL A 17 0.38 15.11 11.28
N LEU A 18 -0.48 14.10 11.50
CA LEU A 18 -1.39 14.07 12.66
C LEU A 18 -0.74 13.43 13.89
N GLN A 19 -0.17 12.24 13.75
CA GLN A 19 0.47 11.51 14.86
C GLN A 19 1.92 11.96 15.12
N GLN A 20 2.51 12.76 14.22
CA GLN A 20 3.86 13.31 14.33
C GLN A 20 4.95 12.25 14.53
N HIS A 21 4.76 11.05 13.97
CA HIS A 21 5.77 10.02 13.99
C HIS A 21 6.97 10.36 13.09
N GLU A 22 8.12 9.81 13.44
CA GLU A 22 9.33 9.86 12.61
C GLU A 22 9.05 9.26 11.23
N SER A 23 9.72 9.77 10.19
CA SER A 23 9.47 9.35 8.81
C SER A 23 9.73 7.86 8.56
N ARG A 24 10.64 7.23 9.32
CA ARG A 24 10.88 5.78 9.24
C ARG A 24 9.67 4.92 9.61
N VAL A 25 8.73 5.46 10.41
CA VAL A 25 7.54 4.72 10.85
C VAL A 25 6.63 4.39 9.67
N LEU A 26 6.62 5.21 8.60
CA LEU A 26 5.90 4.88 7.36
C LEU A 26 6.42 3.56 6.78
N TYR A 27 7.75 3.45 6.60
CA TYR A 27 8.40 2.23 6.13
C TYR A 27 8.14 1.04 7.06
N GLU A 28 8.37 1.20 8.37
CA GLU A 28 8.22 0.11 9.34
C GLU A 28 6.80 -0.46 9.37
N ARG A 29 5.77 0.41 9.37
CA ARG A 29 4.36 -0.03 9.35
C ARG A 29 3.98 -0.64 8.02
N THR A 30 4.44 -0.07 6.89
CA THR A 30 4.17 -0.63 5.56
C THR A 30 4.73 -2.04 5.45
N MET A 31 5.98 -2.26 5.86
CA MET A 31 6.59 -3.59 5.77
C MET A 31 5.91 -4.58 6.74
N ALA A 32 5.58 -4.16 7.96
CA ALA A 32 4.87 -5.02 8.90
C ALA A 32 3.50 -5.49 8.36
N GLN A 33 2.73 -4.59 7.75
CA GLN A 33 1.45 -4.94 7.13
C GLN A 33 1.64 -5.80 5.87
N PHE A 34 2.60 -5.44 5.01
CA PHE A 34 2.91 -6.18 3.80
C PHE A 34 3.30 -7.64 4.10
N GLU A 35 4.25 -7.89 5.01
CA GLU A 35 4.71 -9.25 5.35
C GLU A 35 3.58 -10.12 5.90
N ARG A 36 2.59 -9.52 6.57
CA ARG A 36 1.39 -10.25 7.00
C ARG A 36 0.50 -10.59 5.81
N LEU A 37 0.16 -9.62 4.97
CA LEU A 37 -0.72 -9.82 3.81
C LEU A 37 -0.09 -10.71 2.75
N TYR A 38 1.22 -10.67 2.58
CA TYR A 38 1.96 -11.48 1.62
C TYR A 38 1.88 -12.97 1.98
N ARG A 39 2.04 -13.32 3.27
CA ARG A 39 1.84 -14.69 3.75
C ARG A 39 0.40 -15.16 3.60
N GLU A 40 -0.57 -14.32 3.94
CA GLU A 40 -2.00 -14.65 3.75
C GLU A 40 -2.39 -14.72 2.25
N GLY A 41 -1.57 -14.11 1.39
CA GLY A 41 -1.70 -14.09 -0.07
C GLY A 41 -1.50 -15.46 -0.72
N GLU A 42 -0.87 -16.42 -0.02
CA GLU A 42 -0.67 -17.79 -0.51
C GLU A 42 -2.01 -18.51 -0.74
N ASP A 43 -2.99 -18.26 0.13
CA ASP A 43 -4.31 -18.89 0.05
C ASP A 43 -5.31 -18.07 -0.78
N SER A 44 -5.21 -16.73 -0.74
CA SER A 44 -6.19 -15.83 -1.34
C SER A 44 -5.60 -14.44 -1.55
N ALA A 45 -5.84 -13.85 -2.72
CA ALA A 45 -5.37 -12.51 -3.05
C ALA A 45 -5.72 -11.48 -1.95
N ARG A 46 -4.76 -10.58 -1.67
CA ARG A 46 -4.89 -9.49 -0.70
C ARG A 46 -4.63 -8.16 -1.40
N VAL A 47 -5.37 -7.13 -0.98
CA VAL A 47 -5.20 -5.75 -1.47
C VAL A 47 -4.71 -4.89 -0.32
N MET A 48 -3.62 -4.17 -0.55
CA MET A 48 -3.04 -3.23 0.42
C MET A 48 -3.08 -1.82 -0.17
N ALA A 49 -3.60 -0.87 0.60
CA ALA A 49 -3.52 0.55 0.25
C ALA A 49 -2.38 1.21 1.04
N LEU A 50 -1.49 1.89 0.33
CA LEU A 50 -0.48 2.79 0.88
C LEU A 50 -0.78 4.20 0.39
N CYS A 51 -1.13 5.10 1.31
CA CYS A 51 -1.57 6.44 0.94
C CYS A 51 -0.46 7.46 1.20
N VAL A 52 -0.04 8.15 0.13
CA VAL A 52 1.04 9.14 0.18
C VAL A 52 0.68 10.41 -0.57
N HIS A 53 1.30 11.53 -0.17
CA HIS A 53 1.13 12.84 -0.76
C HIS A 53 2.49 13.45 -1.11
N PRO A 54 2.68 14.04 -2.30
CA PRO A 54 3.96 14.61 -2.71
C PRO A 54 4.52 15.66 -1.74
N TYR A 55 3.66 16.48 -1.13
CA TYR A 55 4.11 17.51 -0.18
C TYR A 55 4.46 16.96 1.22
N VAL A 56 4.12 15.69 1.52
CA VAL A 56 4.42 15.05 2.81
C VAL A 56 5.57 14.07 2.66
N SER A 57 5.42 13.05 1.80
CA SER A 57 6.43 11.99 1.61
C SER A 57 7.41 12.30 0.49
N GLY A 58 7.04 13.16 -0.48
CA GLY A 58 7.87 13.55 -1.63
C GLY A 58 8.98 14.57 -1.32
N VAL A 59 9.12 15.00 -0.07
CA VAL A 59 10.12 16.01 0.32
C VAL A 59 11.50 15.38 0.56
N PRO A 60 12.63 16.10 0.32
CA PRO A 60 13.96 15.52 0.30
C PRO A 60 14.39 14.77 1.57
N HIS A 61 13.94 15.22 2.75
CA HIS A 61 14.29 14.56 4.03
C HIS A 61 13.42 13.34 4.36
N ARG A 62 12.44 12.98 3.54
CA ARG A 62 11.52 11.85 3.78
C ARG A 62 11.44 10.84 2.64
N ILE A 63 11.70 11.27 1.40
CA ILE A 63 11.52 10.46 0.18
C ILE A 63 12.24 9.11 0.22
N ALA A 64 13.40 9.04 0.87
CA ALA A 64 14.17 7.80 1.01
C ALA A 64 13.37 6.64 1.63
N GLN A 65 12.41 6.93 2.53
CA GLN A 65 11.56 5.88 3.12
C GLN A 65 10.57 5.32 2.10
N PHE A 66 10.03 6.18 1.23
CA PHE A 66 9.11 5.77 0.17
C PHE A 66 9.81 5.00 -0.94
N GLU A 67 11.01 5.44 -1.35
CA GLU A 67 11.85 4.71 -2.32
C GLU A 67 12.16 3.29 -1.81
N ARG A 68 12.56 3.17 -0.55
CA ARG A 68 12.89 1.88 0.07
C ARG A 68 11.68 0.95 0.17
N ILE A 69 10.48 1.47 0.47
CA ILE A 69 9.23 0.69 0.41
C ILE A 69 9.07 0.09 -1.00
N PHE A 70 9.16 0.92 -2.04
CA PHE A 70 8.94 0.45 -3.42
C PHE A 70 10.01 -0.54 -3.87
N GLU A 71 11.27 -0.33 -3.50
CA GLU A 71 12.36 -1.25 -3.79
C GLU A 71 12.08 -2.64 -3.17
N GLU A 72 11.68 -2.68 -1.90
CA GLU A 72 11.39 -3.96 -1.22
C GLU A 72 10.14 -4.62 -1.79
N LEU A 73 9.05 -3.88 -2.01
CA LEU A 73 7.81 -4.44 -2.57
C LEU A 73 7.97 -4.96 -4.01
N THR A 74 8.70 -4.24 -4.86
CA THR A 74 8.93 -4.65 -6.26
C THR A 74 9.85 -5.86 -6.37
N SER A 75 10.70 -6.11 -5.38
CA SER A 75 11.56 -7.30 -5.33
C SER A 75 10.82 -8.61 -5.00
N ARG A 76 9.56 -8.52 -4.54
CA ARG A 76 8.78 -9.66 -4.06
C ARG A 76 7.96 -10.30 -5.20
N PRO A 77 8.14 -11.59 -5.51
CA PRO A 77 7.37 -12.27 -6.55
C PRO A 77 5.85 -12.19 -6.31
N GLY A 78 5.06 -12.02 -7.38
CA GLY A 78 3.59 -12.01 -7.26
C GLY A 78 2.99 -10.72 -6.68
N VAL A 79 3.80 -9.70 -6.37
CA VAL A 79 3.29 -8.37 -6.02
C VAL A 79 2.94 -7.58 -7.28
N LEU A 80 1.74 -7.00 -7.30
CA LEU A 80 1.22 -6.20 -8.41
C LEU A 80 0.91 -4.78 -7.94
N PHE A 81 1.36 -3.79 -8.71
CA PHE A 81 1.05 -2.38 -8.49
C PHE A 81 -0.05 -1.96 -9.45
N TRP A 82 -1.29 -2.03 -8.97
CA TRP A 82 -2.47 -1.79 -9.80
C TRP A 82 -3.22 -0.53 -9.38
N THR A 83 -3.83 0.11 -10.38
CA THR A 83 -4.84 1.15 -10.13
C THR A 83 -6.15 0.52 -9.65
N ASN A 84 -7.02 1.33 -9.06
CA ASN A 84 -8.36 0.87 -8.64
C ASN A 84 -9.18 0.32 -9.81
N GLU A 85 -8.99 0.84 -11.03
CA GLU A 85 -9.65 0.35 -12.24
C GLU A 85 -9.17 -1.06 -12.60
N GLN A 86 -7.86 -1.31 -12.57
CA GLN A 86 -7.31 -2.65 -12.82
C GLN A 86 -7.78 -3.67 -11.78
N ILE A 87 -7.85 -3.27 -10.49
CA ILE A 87 -8.41 -4.13 -9.44
C ILE A 87 -9.89 -4.42 -9.70
N LEU A 88 -10.66 -3.42 -10.13
CA LEU A 88 -12.08 -3.58 -10.46
C LEU A 88 -12.28 -4.55 -11.63
N ASP A 89 -11.48 -4.39 -12.70
CA ASP A 89 -11.57 -5.23 -13.89
C ASP A 89 -11.21 -6.69 -13.59
N TRP A 90 -10.16 -6.92 -12.80
CA TRP A 90 -9.82 -8.24 -12.30
C TRP A 90 -10.92 -8.83 -11.40
N TYR A 91 -11.48 -8.04 -10.49
CA TYR A 91 -12.54 -8.50 -9.61
C TYR A 91 -13.79 -8.90 -10.41
N LYS A 92 -14.12 -8.18 -11.48
CA LYS A 92 -15.23 -8.54 -12.38
C LYS A 92 -14.93 -9.80 -13.20
N SER A 93 -13.71 -9.95 -13.73
CA SER A 93 -13.36 -11.11 -14.55
C SER A 93 -13.34 -12.44 -13.78
N THR A 94 -13.22 -12.37 -12.44
CA THR A 94 -13.24 -13.56 -11.56
C THR A 94 -14.65 -13.94 -11.10
N ARG A 95 -15.70 -13.20 -11.49
CA ARG A 95 -17.09 -13.46 -11.10
C ARG A 95 -17.98 -13.50 -12.34
N GLU A 96 -18.77 -14.56 -12.48
CA GLU A 96 -19.70 -14.73 -13.62
C GLU A 96 -20.84 -13.68 -13.62
N ASP A 97 -21.10 -13.01 -12.49
CA ASP A 97 -22.28 -12.16 -12.26
C ASP A 97 -21.97 -10.65 -12.03
N ALA A 98 -20.73 -10.19 -12.25
CA ALA A 98 -20.25 -8.86 -11.83
C ALA A 98 -20.26 -7.77 -12.93
#